data_AF-A0A495ZM16-F1
#
_entry.id   AF-A0A495ZM16-F1
#
_cell.length_a   1.000
_cell.length_b   1.000
_cell.length_c   1.000
_cell.angle_alpha   90.00
_cell.angle_beta   90.00
_cell.angle_gamma   90.00
#
_symmetry.space_group_name_H-M   'P 1'
#
loop_
_entity.id
_entity.type
_entity.pdbx_description
1 polymer ?
#
loop_
_entity_poly.entity_id
_entity_poly.type
_entity_poly.pdbx_seq_one_letter_code
_entity_poly.pdbx_strand_id
1 'polypeptide(L)'
;MPYCTVCKIETDWEYDIALSNGEYLHYSCIITLQMQKREIETALQKQKSQLILSLFVLNEGVEQDVVITEAEVEDLRAKLVKLKSILTEIYDHLPCWPPDWDERKRQVIRENGSICSHCGKEQDVYLLHDIPIFEGGSNELENLTLICAGCYRGMYHEGDIFGTVTLKSSQSEFSEQFSEIQSAIDNHQKIQFDYKKPSAKRWTTRVVIPERLLNIPNSRESGETLCVEGFCELRQDTRVFALERMQGLEIIED
;
A
#
# COMPACT_ATOMS: atom_id res chain seq x y z
N MET A 1 14.09 -1.45 -23.32
CA MET A 1 14.09 -1.26 -21.86
C MET A 1 12.86 -0.46 -21.50
N PRO A 2 12.21 -0.72 -20.36
CA PRO A 2 11.10 0.11 -19.94
C PRO A 2 11.56 1.54 -19.64
N TYR A 3 10.62 2.48 -19.67
CA TYR A 3 10.85 3.87 -19.32
C TYR A 3 9.98 4.23 -18.12
N CYS A 4 10.52 5.04 -17.22
CA CYS A 4 9.77 5.52 -16.07
C CYS A 4 8.60 6.39 -16.53
N THR A 5 7.39 6.11 -16.02
CA THR A 5 6.17 6.82 -16.40
C THR A 5 6.22 8.31 -16.04
N VAL A 6 7.01 8.70 -15.03
CA VAL A 6 7.16 10.09 -14.56
C VAL A 6 8.23 10.86 -15.33
N CYS A 7 9.49 10.41 -15.30
CA CYS A 7 10.61 11.18 -15.85
C CYS A 7 10.98 10.81 -17.30
N LYS A 8 10.39 9.75 -17.85
CA LYS A 8 10.65 9.22 -19.21
C LYS A 8 12.12 8.83 -19.47
N ILE A 9 12.89 8.57 -18.41
CA ILE A 9 14.25 8.03 -18.46
C ILE A 9 14.19 6.50 -18.32
N GLU A 10 15.17 5.80 -18.89
CA GLU A 10 15.30 4.34 -18.82
C GLU A 10 15.37 3.84 -17.37
N THR A 11 14.78 2.68 -17.15
CA THR A 11 14.72 1.95 -15.87
C THR A 11 15.84 0.91 -15.85
N ASP A 12 16.62 0.86 -14.76
CA ASP A 12 17.76 -0.05 -14.59
C ASP A 12 17.41 -1.32 -13.79
N TRP A 13 16.12 -1.53 -13.48
CA TRP A 13 15.52 -2.71 -12.81
C TRP A 13 15.90 -2.90 -11.34
N GLU A 14 17.07 -2.45 -10.91
CA GLU A 14 17.58 -2.68 -9.55
C GLU A 14 16.84 -1.84 -8.49
N TYR A 15 16.22 -0.72 -8.87
CA TYR A 15 15.52 0.19 -7.95
C TYR A 15 14.18 0.73 -8.49
N ASP A 16 13.60 0.02 -9.45
CA ASP A 16 12.39 0.43 -10.16
C ASP A 16 11.16 -0.32 -9.67
N ILE A 17 10.07 0.42 -9.48
CA ILE A 17 8.77 -0.12 -9.11
C ILE A 17 8.06 -0.49 -10.41
N ALA A 18 7.80 -1.79 -10.60
CA ALA A 18 6.89 -2.24 -11.64
C ALA A 18 5.44 -2.13 -11.15
N LEU A 19 4.61 -1.47 -11.96
CA LEU A 19 3.20 -1.17 -11.67
C LEU A 19 2.30 -2.28 -12.23
N SER A 20 1.12 -2.48 -11.63
CA SER A 20 0.19 -3.55 -12.03
C SER A 20 -0.36 -3.39 -13.46
N ASN A 21 -0.27 -2.19 -14.04
CA ASN A 21 -0.61 -1.93 -15.44
C ASN A 21 0.54 -2.21 -16.44
N GLY A 22 1.67 -2.74 -15.98
CA GLY A 22 2.86 -3.03 -16.79
C GLY A 22 3.77 -1.82 -17.06
N GLU A 23 3.47 -0.66 -16.47
CA GLU A 23 4.37 0.48 -16.48
C GLU A 23 5.44 0.37 -15.38
N TYR A 24 6.43 1.26 -15.45
CA TYR A 24 7.55 1.30 -14.52
C TYR A 24 7.74 2.69 -13.94
N LEU A 25 8.29 2.75 -12.74
CA LEU A 25 8.44 3.97 -11.97
C LEU A 25 9.73 3.93 -11.17
N HIS A 26 10.62 4.90 -11.37
CA HIS A 26 11.78 5.06 -10.48
C HIS A 26 11.31 5.35 -9.06
N TYR A 27 11.89 4.67 -8.08
CA TYR A 27 11.64 4.95 -6.66
C TYR A 27 11.91 6.43 -6.31
N SER A 28 12.95 7.02 -6.89
CA SER A 28 13.27 8.45 -6.69
C SER A 28 12.17 9.39 -7.21
N CYS A 29 11.45 9.01 -8.27
CA CYS A 29 10.39 9.83 -8.84
C CYS A 29 9.18 9.91 -7.90
N ILE A 30 8.71 8.78 -7.37
CA ILE A 30 7.56 8.77 -6.45
C ILE A 30 7.88 9.51 -5.14
N ILE A 31 9.10 9.35 -4.61
CA ILE A 31 9.54 10.09 -3.43
C ILE A 31 9.56 11.59 -3.70
N THR A 32 10.06 12.02 -4.86
CA THR A 32 10.09 13.44 -5.26
C THR A 32 8.68 14.02 -5.33
N LEU A 33 7.74 13.32 -5.98
CA LEU A 33 6.34 13.76 -6.05
C LEU A 33 5.68 13.84 -4.66
N GLN A 34 5.93 12.86 -3.79
CA GLN A 34 5.42 12.87 -2.41
C GLN A 34 6.02 13.99 -1.56
N MET A 35 7.30 14.34 -1.76
CA MET A 35 7.95 15.46 -1.08
C MET A 35 7.34 16.78 -1.53
N GLN A 36 7.21 17.00 -2.84
CA GLN A 36 6.56 18.20 -3.39
C GLN A 36 5.13 18.36 -2.86
N LYS A 37 4.36 17.26 -2.76
CA LYS A 37 3.00 17.28 -2.20
C LYS A 37 3.03 17.76 -0.75
N ARG A 38 3.91 17.21 0.07
CA ARG A 38 4.04 17.59 1.49
C ARG A 38 4.48 19.04 1.66
N GLU A 39 5.41 19.52 0.84
CA GLU A 39 5.86 20.91 0.86
C GLU A 39 4.71 21.88 0.57
N ILE A 40 3.93 21.60 -0.47
CA ILE A 40 2.76 22.41 -0.83
C ILE A 40 1.68 22.35 0.26
N GLU A 41 1.36 21.17 0.78
CA GLU A 41 0.39 21.00 1.87
C GLU A 41 0.83 21.76 3.13
N THR A 42 2.11 21.71 3.47
CA THR A 42 2.69 22.44 4.60
C THR A 42 2.62 23.95 4.40
N ALA A 43 2.92 24.44 3.20
CA ALA A 43 2.83 25.87 2.87
C ALA A 43 1.38 26.38 3.01
N LEU A 44 0.42 25.65 2.44
CA LEU A 44 -1.01 25.97 2.55
C LEU A 44 -1.52 25.91 3.99
N GLN A 45 -1.06 24.93 4.79
CA GLN A 45 -1.43 24.82 6.20
C GLN A 45 -0.85 25.95 7.05
N LYS A 46 0.42 26.33 6.83
CA LYS A 46 1.05 27.46 7.52
C LYS A 46 0.29 28.75 7.27
N GLN A 47 -0.11 29.00 6.02
CA GLN A 47 -0.90 30.17 5.65
C GLN A 47 -2.27 30.19 6.36
N LYS A 48 -2.97 29.05 6.40
CA LYS A 48 -4.25 28.94 7.12
C LYS A 48 -4.09 29.26 8.61
N SER A 49 -3.04 28.75 9.25
CA SER A 49 -2.74 29.03 10.65
C SER A 49 -2.42 30.51 10.90
N GLN A 50 -1.66 31.16 10.01
CA GLN A 50 -1.34 32.59 10.10
C GLN A 50 -2.59 33.47 9.97
N LEU A 51 -3.51 33.13 9.05
CA LEU A 51 -4.81 33.82 8.89
C LEU A 51 -5.69 33.67 10.13
N ILE A 52 -5.69 32.48 10.76
CA ILE A 52 -6.43 32.25 12.00
C ILE A 52 -5.81 33.12 13.12
N LEU A 53 -4.49 33.11 13.27
CA LEU A 53 -3.80 33.90 14.30
C LEU A 53 -4.04 35.40 14.15
N SER A 54 -4.04 35.93 12.92
CA SER A 54 -4.31 37.35 12.68
C SER A 54 -5.75 37.78 13.00
N LEU A 55 -6.70 36.85 12.99
CA LEU A 55 -8.08 37.10 13.45
C LEU A 55 -8.20 37.18 14.98
N PHE A 56 -7.26 36.59 15.73
CA PHE A 56 -7.29 36.52 17.20
C PHE A 56 -6.30 37.45 17.90
N VAL A 57 -5.32 38.02 17.20
CA VAL A 57 -4.33 38.95 17.79
C VAL A 57 -4.68 40.40 17.41
N LEU A 58 -5.19 41.15 18.40
CA LEU A 58 -5.17 42.62 18.34
C LEU A 58 -3.71 43.07 18.54
N ASN A 59 -3.09 43.42 17.43
CA ASN A 59 -1.91 44.28 17.27
C ASN A 59 -1.03 44.45 18.52
N GLU A 60 0.13 43.78 18.54
CA GLU A 60 1.41 44.40 18.92
C GLU A 60 2.57 43.44 18.60
N GLY A 61 3.39 43.84 17.61
CA GLY A 61 4.73 43.29 17.39
C GLY A 61 4.82 41.85 16.91
N VAL A 62 4.45 41.58 15.66
CA VAL A 62 4.82 40.32 14.99
C VAL A 62 5.83 40.64 13.89
N GLU A 63 6.99 40.00 13.98
CA GLU A 63 8.00 39.94 12.92
C GLU A 63 7.31 39.70 11.57
N GLN A 64 7.83 40.32 10.50
CA GLN A 64 7.32 40.16 9.13
C GLN A 64 7.50 38.72 8.64
N ASP A 65 6.63 37.83 9.12
CA ASP A 65 6.45 36.50 8.60
C ASP A 65 5.85 36.66 7.20
N VAL A 66 6.54 36.12 6.18
CA VAL A 66 6.16 36.26 4.77
C VAL A 66 4.74 35.71 4.57
N VAL A 67 3.77 36.62 4.45
CA VAL A 67 2.40 36.28 4.11
C VAL A 67 2.37 35.98 2.61
N ILE A 68 2.20 34.70 2.29
CA ILE A 68 2.02 34.23 0.91
C ILE A 68 0.76 34.90 0.35
N THR A 69 0.86 35.49 -0.84
CA THR A 69 -0.24 36.22 -1.49
C THR A 69 -1.39 35.29 -1.88
N GLU A 70 -2.60 35.83 -2.01
CA GLU A 70 -3.77 35.05 -2.44
C GLU A 70 -3.56 34.40 -3.81
N ALA A 71 -2.85 35.08 -4.72
CA ALA A 71 -2.48 34.54 -6.03
C ALA A 71 -1.52 33.34 -5.93
N GLU A 72 -0.50 33.41 -5.07
CA GLU A 72 0.42 32.29 -4.83
C GLU A 72 -0.30 31.09 -4.20
N VAL A 73 -1.32 31.35 -3.38
CA VAL A 73 -2.09 30.31 -2.69
C VAL A 73 -2.98 29.57 -3.67
N GLU A 74 -3.60 30.29 -4.60
CA GLU A 74 -4.37 29.67 -5.67
C GLU A 74 -3.47 28.87 -6.62
N ASP A 75 -2.28 29.37 -6.95
CA ASP A 75 -1.26 28.62 -7.69
C ASP A 75 -0.82 27.34 -6.96
N LEU A 76 -0.54 27.42 -5.66
CA LEU A 76 -0.20 26.26 -4.84
C LEU A 76 -1.34 25.24 -4.79
N ARG A 77 -2.60 25.67 -4.69
CA ARG A 77 -3.77 24.78 -4.75
C ARG A 77 -3.89 24.09 -6.10
N ALA A 78 -3.73 24.83 -7.19
CA ALA A 78 -3.77 24.28 -8.54
C ALA A 78 -2.65 23.24 -8.75
N LYS A 79 -1.42 23.55 -8.30
CA LYS A 79 -0.30 22.60 -8.30
C LYS A 79 -0.59 21.36 -7.45
N LEU A 80 -1.18 21.52 -6.28
CA LEU A 80 -1.54 20.41 -5.40
C LEU A 80 -2.58 19.49 -6.06
N VAL A 81 -3.60 20.05 -6.71
CA VAL A 81 -4.61 19.28 -7.45
C VAL A 81 -3.96 18.46 -8.56
N LYS A 82 -3.11 19.09 -9.38
CA LYS A 82 -2.39 18.39 -10.46
C LYS A 82 -1.50 17.28 -9.91
N LEU A 83 -0.77 17.56 -8.83
CA LEU A 83 0.15 16.60 -8.22
C LEU A 83 -0.60 15.42 -7.59
N LYS A 84 -1.75 15.68 -6.94
CA LYS A 84 -2.62 14.62 -6.43
C LYS A 84 -3.14 13.73 -7.55
N SER A 85 -3.57 14.31 -8.69
CA SER A 85 -3.99 13.53 -9.87
C SER A 85 -2.90 12.57 -10.34
N ILE A 86 -1.67 13.06 -10.51
CA ILE A 86 -0.52 12.23 -10.93
C ILE A 86 -0.23 11.13 -9.91
N LEU A 87 -0.25 11.46 -8.62
CA LEU A 87 -0.02 10.48 -7.56
C LEU A 87 -1.13 9.43 -7.51
N THR A 88 -2.39 9.81 -7.71
CA THR A 88 -3.52 8.86 -7.76
C THR A 88 -3.36 7.88 -8.90
N GLU A 89 -3.04 8.34 -10.13
CA GLU A 89 -2.78 7.46 -11.28
C GLU A 89 -1.64 6.45 -11.00
N ILE A 90 -0.59 6.88 -10.31
CA ILE A 90 0.50 5.99 -9.88
C ILE A 90 0.01 5.00 -8.81
N TYR A 91 -0.73 5.50 -7.82
CA TYR A 91 -1.21 4.72 -6.68
C TYR A 91 -2.23 3.67 -7.09
N ASP A 92 -3.03 3.93 -8.12
CA ASP A 92 -3.97 2.99 -8.73
C ASP A 92 -3.29 1.68 -9.16
N HIS A 93 -2.01 1.75 -9.55
CA HIS A 93 -1.26 0.60 -10.03
C HIS A 93 -0.06 0.22 -9.15
N LEU A 94 0.05 0.82 -7.97
CA LEU A 94 1.12 0.48 -7.05
C LEU A 94 0.97 -0.98 -6.58
N PRO A 95 2.03 -1.80 -6.57
CA PRO A 95 1.94 -3.22 -6.20
C PRO A 95 1.79 -3.45 -4.68
N CYS A 96 1.35 -2.43 -3.96
CA CYS A 96 1.11 -2.43 -2.53
C CYS A 96 0.07 -1.36 -2.18
N TRP A 97 -0.20 -1.22 -0.88
CA TRP A 97 -1.15 -0.28 -0.33
C TRP A 97 -0.67 1.16 -0.57
N PRO A 98 -1.44 1.98 -1.28
CA PRO A 98 -1.01 3.32 -1.59
C PRO A 98 -1.11 4.23 -0.36
N PRO A 99 -0.26 5.27 -0.25
CA PRO A 99 -0.31 6.23 0.85
C PRO A 99 -1.65 6.99 1.01
N ASP A 100 -2.53 6.95 0.01
CA ASP A 100 -3.84 7.57 0.03
C ASP A 100 -4.99 6.60 0.38
N TRP A 101 -4.69 5.39 0.87
CA TRP A 101 -5.67 4.36 1.17
C TRP A 101 -6.85 4.82 2.05
N ASP A 102 -6.56 5.64 3.06
CA ASP A 102 -7.59 6.22 3.92
C ASP A 102 -8.52 7.19 3.16
N GLU A 103 -8.00 7.92 2.16
CA GLU A 103 -8.83 8.76 1.30
C GLU A 103 -9.71 7.92 0.39
N ARG A 104 -9.17 6.83 -0.18
CA ARG A 104 -9.95 5.86 -0.97
C ARG A 104 -11.09 5.28 -0.13
N LYS A 105 -10.80 4.83 1.10
CA LYS A 105 -11.83 4.35 2.03
C LYS A 105 -12.90 5.40 2.31
N ARG A 106 -12.50 6.65 2.60
CA ARG A 106 -13.44 7.76 2.80
C ARG A 106 -14.32 8.00 1.57
N GLN A 107 -13.76 7.87 0.37
CA GLN A 107 -14.51 8.03 -0.87
C GLN A 107 -15.54 6.92 -1.06
N VAL A 108 -15.15 5.64 -0.91
CA VAL A 108 -16.10 4.52 -1.03
C VAL A 108 -17.20 4.60 0.04
N ILE A 109 -16.88 5.01 1.27
CA ILE A 109 -17.89 5.27 2.31
C ILE A 109 -18.82 6.42 1.95
N ARG A 110 -18.32 7.49 1.30
CA ARG A 110 -19.14 8.62 0.87
C ARG A 110 -20.15 8.21 -0.21
N GLU A 111 -19.77 7.26 -1.07
CA GLU A 111 -20.59 6.76 -2.17
C GLU A 111 -21.60 5.70 -1.71
N ASN A 112 -21.19 4.79 -0.82
CA ASN A 112 -21.97 3.58 -0.45
C ASN A 112 -22.48 3.56 1.00
N GLY A 113 -22.12 4.57 1.81
CA GLY A 113 -22.30 4.53 3.26
C GLY A 113 -21.32 3.57 3.94
N SER A 114 -21.37 3.49 5.27
CA SER A 114 -20.55 2.55 6.05
C SER A 114 -21.20 1.15 6.09
N ILE A 115 -21.61 0.65 4.93
CA ILE A 115 -22.38 -0.60 4.79
C ILE A 115 -21.46 -1.71 4.29
N CYS A 116 -21.48 -2.86 4.96
CA CYS A 116 -20.72 -4.01 4.52
C CYS A 116 -21.35 -4.64 3.26
N SER A 117 -20.58 -4.77 2.18
CA SER A 117 -21.00 -5.37 0.91
C SER A 117 -21.45 -6.83 1.04
N HIS A 118 -20.93 -7.56 2.03
CA HIS A 118 -21.26 -8.98 2.24
C HIS A 118 -22.54 -9.20 3.07
N CYS A 119 -22.72 -8.51 4.19
CA CYS A 119 -23.88 -8.72 5.07
C CYS A 119 -24.95 -7.62 5.01
N GLY A 120 -24.69 -6.52 4.30
CA GLY A 120 -25.61 -5.39 4.16
C GLY A 120 -25.83 -4.55 5.42
N LYS A 121 -25.07 -4.78 6.50
CA LYS A 121 -25.21 -4.03 7.76
C LYS A 121 -24.35 -2.77 7.77
N GLU A 122 -24.91 -1.68 8.27
CA GLU A 122 -24.18 -0.45 8.60
C GLU A 122 -23.37 -0.65 9.89
N GLN A 123 -22.04 -0.52 9.80
CA GLN A 123 -21.09 -0.74 10.90
C GLN A 123 -19.69 -0.27 10.50
N ASP A 124 -18.70 -0.48 11.37
CA ASP A 124 -17.30 -0.29 11.03
C ASP A 124 -16.86 -1.25 9.92
N VAL A 125 -16.39 -0.67 8.83
CA VAL A 125 -15.96 -1.36 7.62
C VAL A 125 -14.48 -1.14 7.34
N TYR A 126 -13.89 -2.10 6.63
CA TYR A 126 -12.55 -2.11 6.07
C TYR A 126 -12.68 -2.02 4.55
N LEU A 127 -11.63 -1.50 3.91
CA LEU A 127 -11.51 -1.49 2.46
C LEU A 127 -10.73 -2.75 2.08
N LEU A 128 -11.30 -3.55 1.19
CA LEU A 128 -10.74 -4.79 0.69
C LEU A 128 -10.72 -4.74 -0.84
N HIS A 129 -9.70 -5.33 -1.46
CA HIS A 129 -9.67 -5.53 -2.91
C HIS A 129 -10.62 -6.66 -3.32
N ASP A 130 -11.46 -6.43 -4.33
CA ASP A 130 -12.32 -7.47 -4.92
C ASP A 130 -11.48 -8.50 -5.70
N ILE A 131 -10.52 -8.02 -6.50
CA ILE A 131 -9.44 -8.81 -7.08
C ILE A 131 -8.14 -8.43 -6.35
N PRO A 132 -7.48 -9.35 -5.62
CA PRO A 132 -6.23 -9.05 -4.95
C PRO A 132 -5.14 -8.56 -5.91
N ILE A 133 -4.27 -7.66 -5.45
CA ILE A 133 -3.17 -7.10 -6.26
C ILE A 133 -2.29 -8.20 -6.88
N PHE A 134 -2.01 -9.26 -6.11
CA PHE A 134 -1.19 -10.38 -6.59
C PHE A 134 -1.87 -11.22 -7.68
N GLU A 135 -3.20 -11.15 -7.81
CA GLU A 135 -3.97 -11.80 -8.88
C GLU A 135 -4.16 -10.87 -10.10
N GLY A 136 -3.52 -9.70 -10.10
CA GLY A 136 -3.64 -8.69 -11.15
C GLY A 136 -4.67 -7.60 -10.85
N GLY A 137 -5.16 -7.49 -9.61
CA GLY A 137 -6.00 -6.38 -9.19
C GLY A 137 -5.26 -5.04 -9.14
N SER A 138 -6.03 -3.95 -9.17
CA SER A 138 -5.55 -2.57 -9.02
C SER A 138 -5.97 -2.00 -7.66
N ASN A 139 -5.42 -0.85 -7.26
CA ASN A 139 -5.93 -0.09 -6.13
C ASN A 139 -7.10 0.82 -6.51
N GLU A 140 -7.50 0.88 -7.78
CA GLU A 140 -8.60 1.72 -8.26
C GLU A 140 -9.87 1.47 -7.46
N LEU A 141 -10.67 2.51 -7.25
CA LEU A 141 -11.90 2.43 -6.43
C LEU A 141 -12.88 1.35 -6.92
N GLU A 142 -12.89 1.07 -8.22
CA GLU A 142 -13.72 0.04 -8.84
C GLU A 142 -13.36 -1.38 -8.40
N ASN A 143 -12.12 -1.59 -7.95
CA ASN A 143 -11.63 -2.86 -7.42
C ASN A 143 -11.72 -2.91 -5.88
N LEU A 144 -12.38 -1.94 -5.24
CA LEU A 144 -12.41 -1.82 -3.78
C LEU A 144 -13.83 -1.94 -3.22
N THR A 145 -13.97 -2.78 -2.20
CA THR A 145 -15.24 -3.05 -1.52
C THR A 145 -15.15 -2.80 -0.02
N LEU A 146 -16.30 -2.54 0.60
CA LEU A 146 -16.41 -2.34 2.05
C LEU A 146 -16.81 -3.64 2.74
N ILE A 147 -15.99 -4.13 3.68
CA ILE A 147 -16.27 -5.36 4.43
C ILE A 147 -16.15 -5.14 5.93
N CYS A 148 -17.04 -5.73 6.73
CA CYS A 148 -16.91 -5.64 8.18
C CYS A 148 -15.94 -6.69 8.74
N ALA A 149 -15.43 -6.46 9.95
CA ALA A 149 -14.54 -7.41 10.64
C ALA A 149 -15.11 -8.84 10.72
N GLY A 150 -16.43 -8.97 10.92
CA GLY A 150 -17.10 -10.26 11.05
C GLY A 150 -17.12 -11.06 9.75
N CYS A 151 -17.56 -10.43 8.66
CA CYS A 151 -17.56 -11.05 7.33
C CYS A 151 -16.14 -11.33 6.85
N TYR A 152 -15.23 -10.38 7.05
CA TYR A 152 -13.83 -10.54 6.69
C TYR A 152 -13.21 -11.77 7.37
N ARG A 153 -13.35 -11.90 8.69
CA ARG A 153 -12.82 -13.06 9.43
C ARG A 153 -13.42 -14.38 8.95
N GLY A 154 -14.71 -14.37 8.57
CA GLY A 154 -15.39 -15.52 8.00
C GLY A 154 -14.75 -16.07 6.73
N MET A 155 -14.15 -15.20 5.89
CA MET A 155 -13.48 -15.61 4.65
C MET A 155 -12.23 -16.48 4.89
N TYR A 156 -11.65 -16.49 6.09
CA TYR A 156 -10.44 -17.25 6.41
C TYR A 156 -10.69 -18.57 7.16
N HIS A 157 -11.94 -18.83 7.56
CA HIS A 157 -12.30 -19.99 8.39
C HIS A 157 -13.03 -21.10 7.61
N GLU A 158 -13.54 -20.82 6.41
CA GLU A 158 -14.11 -21.82 5.51
C GLU A 158 -13.21 -21.92 4.28
N GLY A 159 -12.72 -23.14 3.99
CA GLY A 159 -11.69 -23.42 2.97
C GLY A 159 -12.12 -23.25 1.51
N ASP A 160 -12.90 -22.23 1.20
CA ASP A 160 -13.27 -21.81 -0.16
C ASP A 160 -13.49 -20.29 -0.13
N ILE A 161 -12.99 -19.56 -1.15
CA ILE A 161 -13.45 -18.25 -1.68
C ILE A 161 -12.39 -17.57 -2.59
N PHE A 162 -11.24 -18.18 -2.89
CA PHE A 162 -10.50 -17.84 -4.12
C PHE A 162 -10.46 -19.06 -5.02
N GLY A 163 -11.52 -19.22 -5.81
CA GLY A 163 -11.65 -20.30 -6.77
C GLY A 163 -10.46 -20.29 -7.74
N THR A 164 -9.72 -21.39 -7.77
CA THR A 164 -8.78 -21.82 -8.83
C THR A 164 -8.31 -20.69 -9.76
N VAL A 165 -7.29 -19.95 -9.31
CA VAL A 165 -6.68 -18.86 -10.07
C VAL A 165 -5.77 -19.44 -11.16
N THR A 166 -6.07 -19.11 -12.41
CA THR A 166 -5.11 -19.29 -13.52
C THR A 166 -4.30 -18.00 -13.62
N LEU A 167 -3.08 -18.03 -13.08
CA LEU A 167 -2.17 -16.88 -13.05
C LEU A 167 -1.82 -16.42 -14.48
N LYS A 168 -2.07 -15.13 -14.78
CA LYS A 168 -1.38 -14.44 -15.88
C LYS A 168 -0.35 -13.50 -15.25
N SER A 169 0.91 -13.77 -15.57
CA SER A 169 2.10 -13.10 -15.06
C SER A 169 2.18 -11.63 -15.49
N SER A 170 2.17 -10.69 -14.55
CA SER A 170 2.70 -9.34 -14.77
C SER A 170 3.26 -8.69 -13.49
N GLN A 171 4.59 -8.80 -13.36
CA GLN A 171 5.56 -7.74 -13.02
C GLN A 171 5.28 -6.81 -11.83
N SER A 172 5.52 -7.31 -10.61
CA SER A 172 6.03 -6.54 -9.47
C SER A 172 7.05 -7.34 -8.66
N GLU A 173 7.94 -6.70 -7.89
CA GLU A 173 8.91 -7.39 -7.01
C GLU A 173 8.18 -8.23 -5.93
N PHE A 174 7.00 -7.76 -5.49
CA PHE A 174 6.06 -8.56 -4.70
C PHE A 174 5.41 -9.68 -5.50
N SER A 175 5.23 -9.56 -6.82
CA SER A 175 4.78 -10.65 -7.69
C SER A 175 5.85 -11.73 -7.84
N GLU A 176 7.14 -11.37 -7.83
CA GLU A 176 8.24 -12.34 -7.87
C GLU A 176 8.30 -13.09 -6.55
N GLN A 177 8.38 -12.37 -5.42
CA GLN A 177 8.32 -12.99 -4.09
C GLN A 177 7.05 -13.83 -3.88
N PHE A 178 5.89 -13.32 -4.31
CA PHE A 178 4.63 -14.05 -4.27
C PHE A 178 4.68 -15.30 -5.15
N SER A 179 5.14 -15.18 -6.40
CA SER A 179 5.22 -16.29 -7.34
C SER A 179 6.23 -17.35 -6.90
N GLU A 180 7.34 -16.95 -6.29
CA GLU A 180 8.33 -17.85 -5.72
C GLU A 180 7.75 -18.61 -4.52
N ILE A 181 7.10 -17.90 -3.60
CA ILE A 181 6.45 -18.53 -2.45
C ILE A 181 5.29 -19.43 -2.90
N GLN A 182 4.48 -18.99 -3.86
CA GLN A 182 3.38 -19.79 -4.42
C GLN A 182 3.90 -21.02 -5.13
N SER A 183 4.96 -20.88 -5.94
CA SER A 183 5.66 -22.01 -6.54
C SER A 183 6.20 -22.97 -5.48
N ALA A 184 6.76 -22.45 -4.38
CA ALA A 184 7.23 -23.29 -3.29
C ALA A 184 6.08 -24.01 -2.56
N ILE A 185 4.91 -23.37 -2.40
CA ILE A 185 3.70 -24.01 -1.86
C ILE A 185 3.26 -25.15 -2.79
N ASP A 186 3.11 -24.87 -4.07
CA ASP A 186 2.60 -25.81 -5.09
C ASP A 186 3.52 -27.03 -5.26
N ASN A 187 4.83 -26.80 -5.17
CA ASN A 187 5.85 -27.84 -5.31
C ASN A 187 6.29 -28.46 -3.96
N HIS A 188 5.66 -28.06 -2.84
CA HIS A 188 6.00 -28.50 -1.49
C HIS A 188 7.48 -28.29 -1.12
N GLN A 189 8.08 -27.19 -1.59
CA GLN A 189 9.46 -26.81 -1.32
C GLN A 189 9.57 -25.88 -0.13
N LYS A 190 10.75 -25.82 0.48
CA LYS A 190 11.05 -24.90 1.58
C LYS A 190 11.46 -23.55 1.03
N ILE A 191 11.20 -22.52 1.82
CA ILE A 191 11.71 -21.17 1.57
C ILE A 191 12.64 -20.73 2.69
N GLN A 192 13.73 -20.08 2.32
CA GLN A 192 14.66 -19.41 3.21
C GLN A 192 14.57 -17.91 3.00
N PHE A 193 14.55 -17.13 4.09
CA PHE A 193 14.58 -15.66 4.01
C PHE A 193 15.07 -15.04 5.31
N ASP A 194 15.64 -13.84 5.23
CA ASP A 194 15.94 -13.01 6.40
C ASP A 194 14.71 -12.21 6.83
N TYR A 195 14.39 -12.26 8.13
CA TYR A 195 13.18 -11.64 8.66
C TYR A 195 13.46 -10.68 9.82
N LYS A 196 12.95 -9.45 9.72
CA LYS A 196 13.10 -8.42 10.77
C LYS A 196 11.80 -8.18 11.52
N LYS A 197 11.76 -8.53 12.82
CA LYS A 197 10.64 -8.19 13.72
C LYS A 197 10.53 -6.68 13.97
N PRO A 198 9.33 -6.10 14.20
CA PRO A 198 9.20 -4.66 14.42
C PRO A 198 10.00 -4.19 15.64
N SER A 199 10.07 -5.03 16.67
CA SER A 199 10.82 -4.79 17.90
C SER A 199 12.28 -5.28 17.86
N ALA A 200 12.73 -5.88 16.76
CA ALA A 200 14.07 -6.46 16.68
C ALA A 200 15.08 -5.49 16.02
N LYS A 201 16.25 -5.38 16.64
CA LYS A 201 17.39 -4.62 16.11
C LYS A 201 18.15 -5.33 14.99
N ARG A 202 17.94 -6.63 14.82
CA ARG A 202 18.68 -7.48 13.87
C ARG A 202 17.74 -8.32 13.02
N TRP A 203 18.16 -8.59 11.80
CA TRP A 203 17.58 -9.60 10.93
C TRP A 203 17.81 -10.99 11.53
N THR A 204 16.98 -11.94 11.15
CA THR A 204 17.20 -13.34 11.49
C THR A 204 16.66 -14.22 10.39
N THR A 205 17.50 -15.12 9.90
CA THR A 205 17.14 -16.10 8.89
C THR A 205 16.04 -17.04 9.39
N ARG A 206 15.13 -17.37 8.49
CA ARG A 206 14.00 -18.27 8.68
C ARG A 206 14.06 -19.30 7.58
N VAL A 207 13.83 -20.55 7.94
CA VAL A 207 13.44 -21.61 7.02
C VAL A 207 12.00 -21.97 7.35
N VAL A 208 11.15 -21.94 6.33
CA VAL A 208 9.71 -22.15 6.44
C VAL A 208 9.26 -23.13 5.37
N ILE A 209 8.41 -24.07 5.75
CA ILE A 209 7.60 -24.86 4.81
C ILE A 209 6.31 -24.05 4.60
N PRO A 210 6.16 -23.34 3.48
CA PRO A 210 5.02 -22.46 3.26
C PRO A 210 3.76 -23.30 2.99
N GLU A 211 2.65 -22.93 3.59
CA GLU A 211 1.36 -23.63 3.46
C GLU A 211 0.36 -22.81 2.63
N ARG A 212 0.31 -21.49 2.83
CA ARG A 212 -0.54 -20.58 2.06
C ARG A 212 -0.10 -19.13 2.19
N LEU A 213 -0.53 -18.31 1.23
CA LEU A 213 -0.45 -16.85 1.28
C LEU A 213 -1.79 -16.28 1.72
N LEU A 214 -1.78 -15.25 2.57
CA LEU A 214 -2.99 -14.59 3.06
C LEU A 214 -2.75 -13.12 3.41
N ASN A 215 -3.80 -12.30 3.27
CA ASN A 215 -3.80 -10.93 3.77
C ASN A 215 -4.28 -10.90 5.22
N ILE A 216 -3.58 -10.17 6.10
CA ILE A 216 -3.98 -9.97 7.50
C ILE A 216 -4.32 -8.49 7.74
N PRO A 217 -5.49 -8.14 8.29
CA PRO A 217 -5.83 -6.76 8.63
C PRO A 217 -4.92 -6.22 9.70
N ASN A 218 -4.48 -4.99 9.52
CA ASN A 218 -3.78 -4.29 10.57
C ASN A 218 -4.79 -3.86 11.66
N SER A 219 -4.62 -4.39 12.86
CA SER A 219 -5.47 -4.04 14.01
C SER A 219 -5.43 -2.57 14.44
N ARG A 220 -4.45 -1.78 13.95
CA ARG A 220 -4.20 -0.39 14.39
C ARG A 220 -4.49 0.68 13.32
N GLU A 221 -4.60 0.30 12.05
CA GLU A 221 -4.72 1.21 10.91
C GLU A 221 -5.64 0.59 9.84
N SER A 222 -6.25 1.40 8.97
CA SER A 222 -6.96 0.86 7.80
C SER A 222 -5.94 0.20 6.86
N GLY A 223 -5.92 -1.13 6.78
CA GLY A 223 -5.08 -1.83 5.81
C GLY A 223 -4.99 -3.34 6.07
N GLU A 224 -4.39 -4.07 5.13
CA GLU A 224 -4.00 -5.47 5.30
C GLU A 224 -2.53 -5.66 4.93
N THR A 225 -1.93 -6.74 5.41
CA THR A 225 -0.53 -7.08 5.16
C THR A 225 -0.49 -8.45 4.52
N LEU A 226 0.08 -8.54 3.31
CA LEU A 226 0.31 -9.82 2.65
C LEU A 226 1.35 -10.62 3.44
N CYS A 227 0.96 -11.83 3.81
CA CYS A 227 1.76 -12.71 4.63
C CYS A 227 1.80 -14.11 4.04
N VAL A 228 2.88 -14.84 4.33
CA VAL A 228 2.93 -16.29 4.18
C VAL A 228 2.73 -16.93 5.55
N GLU A 229 1.84 -17.93 5.60
CA GLU A 229 1.71 -18.85 6.71
C GLU A 229 2.43 -20.15 6.38
N GLY A 230 3.15 -20.70 7.35
CA GLY A 230 3.81 -21.99 7.19
C GLY A 230 4.54 -22.45 8.44
N PHE A 231 4.99 -23.70 8.42
CA PHE A 231 5.76 -24.29 9.52
C PHE A 231 7.18 -23.72 9.56
N CYS A 232 7.53 -23.00 10.64
CA CYS A 232 8.85 -22.40 10.80
C CYS A 232 9.78 -23.34 11.58
N GLU A 233 10.85 -23.81 10.95
CA GLU A 233 11.78 -24.77 11.56
C GLU A 233 12.51 -24.20 12.79
N LEU A 234 12.88 -22.91 12.75
CA LEU A 234 13.53 -22.28 13.91
C LEU A 234 12.62 -22.26 15.15
N ARG A 235 11.31 -22.21 14.96
CA ARG A 235 10.33 -22.12 16.04
C ARG A 235 9.60 -23.43 16.32
N GLN A 236 9.75 -24.42 15.44
CA GLN A 236 9.08 -25.72 15.50
C GLN A 236 7.56 -25.57 15.61
N ASP A 237 6.99 -24.61 14.87
CA ASP A 237 5.58 -24.25 14.96
C ASP A 237 5.13 -23.43 13.74
N THR A 238 3.82 -23.43 13.45
CA THR A 238 3.22 -22.65 12.37
C THR A 238 3.25 -21.17 12.70
N ARG A 239 3.71 -20.35 11.75
CA ARG A 239 3.90 -18.90 11.94
C ARG A 239 3.49 -18.15 10.68
N VAL A 240 3.07 -16.91 10.91
CA VAL A 240 2.74 -15.98 9.84
C VAL A 240 3.83 -14.91 9.72
N PHE A 241 4.28 -14.65 8.50
CA PHE A 241 5.33 -13.72 8.19
C PHE A 241 4.88 -12.73 7.11
N ALA A 242 4.84 -11.44 7.46
CA ALA A 242 4.61 -10.35 6.50
C ALA A 242 5.72 -10.29 5.43
N LEU A 243 5.35 -10.35 4.15
CA LEU A 243 6.29 -10.38 3.03
C LEU A 243 7.15 -9.10 2.98
N GLU A 244 6.56 -7.94 3.29
CA GLU A 244 7.26 -6.63 3.33
C GLU A 244 8.46 -6.60 4.31
N ARG A 245 8.57 -7.61 5.20
CA ARG A 245 9.62 -7.71 6.23
C ARG A 245 10.60 -8.87 5.95
N MET A 246 10.56 -9.41 4.73
CA MET A 246 11.47 -10.42 4.21
C MET A 246 12.55 -9.80 3.34
N GLN A 247 13.75 -10.36 3.36
CA GLN A 247 14.84 -10.07 2.42
C GLN A 247 15.57 -11.35 2.06
N GLY A 248 16.14 -11.41 0.85
CA GLY A 248 16.89 -12.57 0.37
C GLY A 248 16.06 -13.85 0.39
N LEU A 249 14.89 -13.81 -0.26
CA LEU A 249 14.05 -15.00 -0.41
C LEU A 249 14.77 -15.98 -1.36
N GLU A 250 14.88 -17.23 -0.95
CA GLU A 250 15.43 -18.32 -1.74
C GLU A 250 14.54 -19.55 -1.57
N ILE A 251 14.18 -20.22 -2.67
CA ILE A 251 13.58 -21.55 -2.62
C ILE A 251 14.73 -22.55 -2.38
N ILE A 252 14.61 -23.36 -1.34
CA ILE A 252 15.60 -24.37 -1.00
C ILE A 252 14.99 -25.77 -1.14
N GLU A 253 15.76 -26.67 -1.72
CA GLU A 253 15.45 -28.10 -1.74
C GLU A 253 15.87 -28.73 -0.40
N ASP A 254 15.20 -29.84 -0.03
CA ASP A 254 15.52 -30.62 1.16
C ASP A 254 16.92 -31.28 1.11
#